data_AF-A0A9P0HAA7-F1
#
_entry.id   AF-A0A9P0HAA7-F1
#
_cell.length_a   1.000
_cell.length_b   1.000
_cell.length_c   1.000
_cell.angle_alpha   90.00
_cell.angle_beta   90.00
_cell.angle_gamma   90.00
#
_symmetry.space_group_name_H-M   'P 1'
#
loop_
_entity.id
_entity.type
_entity.pdbx_description
1 polymer ?
#
loop_
_entity_poly.entity_id
_entity_poly.type
_entity_poly.pdbx_seq_one_letter_code
_entity_poly.pdbx_strand_id
1 'polypeptide(L)'
;MTGASIWYKTNFEPYCNWFPGWRGERNKQPNDDGFSGQDCLELRRLYTHSSGATLTASYQWNDRDCATPNYYICEALPNGDKMPSEKDMWRSECNRTLTLTMEEPVTVVTSPGFPDHYPDDTICLVTISAPSAFTVLVEFEELVLEKEPT
;
A
#
# COMPACT_ATOMS: atom_id res chain seq x y z
N MET A 1 -9.25 8.46 6.34
CA MET A 1 -8.82 8.45 4.93
C MET A 1 -8.56 7.00 4.55
N THR A 2 -9.16 6.51 3.47
CA THR A 2 -8.95 5.16 2.96
C THR A 2 -7.65 5.13 2.17
N GLY A 3 -6.59 4.57 2.76
CA GLY A 3 -5.33 4.31 2.09
C GLY A 3 -5.32 2.88 1.57
N ALA A 4 -5.14 2.69 0.26
CA ALA A 4 -4.77 1.40 -0.30
C ALA A 4 -3.27 1.20 -0.10
N SER A 5 -2.88 0.04 0.44
CA SER A 5 -1.48 -0.32 0.68
C SER A 5 -0.67 -0.32 -0.62
N ILE A 6 0.50 0.31 -0.59
CA ILE A 6 1.46 0.33 -1.70
C ILE A 6 2.18 -1.03 -1.74
N TRP A 7 2.07 -1.76 -2.85
CA TRP A 7 2.89 -2.93 -3.14
C TRP A 7 3.92 -2.60 -4.22
N TYR A 8 5.18 -2.92 -3.97
CA TYR A 8 6.30 -2.78 -4.90
C TYR A 8 6.26 -3.88 -5.96
N LYS A 9 5.55 -3.63 -7.06
CA LYS A 9 5.77 -4.31 -8.34
C LYS A 9 5.88 -3.27 -9.44
N THR A 10 6.98 -3.32 -10.18
CA THR A 10 7.37 -2.35 -11.23
C THR A 10 6.53 -2.40 -12.51
N ASN A 11 5.37 -3.05 -12.51
CA ASN A 11 4.37 -3.01 -13.58
C ASN A 11 2.99 -3.24 -12.98
N PHE A 12 2.31 -2.17 -12.58
CA PHE A 12 0.93 -2.22 -12.13
C PHE A 12 0.01 -1.87 -13.31
N GLU A 13 -0.49 -2.88 -14.02
CA GLU A 13 -1.79 -2.73 -14.66
C GLU A 13 -2.85 -2.98 -13.56
N PRO A 14 -3.76 -2.03 -13.27
CA PRO A 14 -4.81 -2.27 -12.28
C PRO A 14 -5.72 -3.40 -12.75
N TYR A 15 -5.50 -4.61 -12.24
CA TYR A 15 -6.34 -5.76 -12.53
C TYR A 15 -7.60 -5.72 -11.67
N CYS A 16 -8.60 -4.98 -12.15
CA CYS A 16 -9.90 -4.82 -11.49
C CYS A 16 -10.97 -5.71 -12.15
N ASN A 17 -10.78 -7.04 -12.13
CA ASN A 17 -11.77 -7.99 -12.67
C ASN A 17 -12.90 -8.25 -11.66
N TRP A 18 -13.79 -7.28 -11.47
CA TRP A 18 -14.94 -7.38 -10.59
C TRP A 18 -16.06 -8.23 -11.19
N PHE A 19 -16.82 -8.91 -10.33
CA PHE A 19 -18.08 -9.51 -10.74
C PHE A 19 -19.04 -8.39 -11.21
N PRO A 20 -19.59 -8.46 -12.44
CA PRO A 20 -20.38 -7.36 -13.01
C PRO A 20 -21.77 -7.16 -12.35
N GLY A 21 -22.11 -7.99 -11.36
CA GLY A 21 -23.39 -7.97 -10.67
C GLY A 21 -24.51 -8.74 -11.41
N TRP A 22 -25.67 -8.81 -10.78
CA TRP A 22 -26.83 -9.53 -11.31
C TRP A 22 -27.63 -8.69 -12.34
N ARG A 23 -28.47 -9.34 -13.15
CA ARG A 23 -29.33 -8.63 -14.12
C ARG A 23 -30.27 -7.66 -13.38
N GLY A 24 -30.13 -6.36 -13.66
CA GLY A 24 -30.89 -5.30 -12.97
C GLY A 24 -30.12 -4.57 -11.87
N GLU A 25 -28.93 -5.07 -11.50
CA GLU A 25 -28.08 -4.53 -10.43
C GLU A 25 -26.64 -4.26 -10.92
N ARG A 26 -26.45 -4.12 -12.23
CA ARG A 26 -25.15 -3.76 -12.83
C ARG A 26 -24.64 -2.45 -12.23
N ASN A 27 -23.35 -2.43 -11.88
CA ASN A 27 -22.65 -1.29 -11.25
C ASN A 27 -23.13 -0.91 -9.83
N LYS A 28 -23.98 -1.71 -9.20
CA LYS A 28 -24.05 -1.73 -7.73
C LYS A 28 -22.94 -2.67 -7.29
N GLN A 29 -22.06 -2.22 -6.38
CA GLN A 29 -21.07 -3.11 -5.75
C GLN A 29 -21.82 -4.37 -5.30
N PRO A 30 -21.50 -5.57 -5.86
CA PRO A 30 -22.37 -6.72 -5.71
C PRO A 30 -22.19 -7.27 -4.31
N ASN A 31 -23.01 -6.80 -3.39
CA ASN A 31 -23.13 -7.37 -2.07
C ASN A 31 -24.13 -8.53 -2.15
N ASP A 32 -23.63 -9.77 -2.18
CA ASP A 32 -24.47 -10.97 -2.01
C ASP A 32 -25.25 -10.96 -0.68
N ASP A 33 -24.82 -10.13 0.28
CA ASP A 33 -25.41 -9.97 1.61
C ASP A 33 -26.15 -8.63 1.83
N GLY A 34 -26.17 -7.71 0.85
CA GLY A 34 -26.86 -6.43 0.99
C GLY A 34 -26.15 -5.39 1.90
N PHE A 35 -24.92 -5.65 2.36
CA PHE A 35 -24.17 -4.74 3.25
C PHE A 35 -22.99 -4.08 2.52
N SER A 36 -23.23 -2.99 1.79
CA SER A 36 -22.18 -2.24 1.06
C SER A 36 -21.27 -1.39 1.97
N GLY A 37 -21.23 -1.66 3.28
CA GLY A 37 -20.53 -0.85 4.27
C GLY A 37 -19.26 -1.49 4.81
N GLN A 38 -18.88 -2.66 4.30
CA GLN A 38 -17.70 -3.40 4.73
C GLN A 38 -16.84 -3.70 3.51
N ASP A 39 -15.69 -3.04 3.39
CA ASP A 39 -14.80 -3.12 2.21
C ASP A 39 -13.91 -4.39 2.20
N CYS A 40 -14.44 -5.55 2.62
CA CYS A 40 -13.70 -6.81 2.61
C CYS A 40 -13.92 -7.58 1.31
N LEU A 41 -12.87 -8.25 0.84
CA LEU A 41 -12.82 -8.81 -0.52
C LEU A 41 -12.63 -10.32 -0.49
N GLU A 42 -13.28 -10.99 -1.42
CA GLU A 42 -12.99 -12.39 -1.76
C GLU A 42 -12.79 -12.54 -3.27
N LEU A 43 -12.08 -13.62 -3.65
CA LEU A 43 -12.02 -14.07 -5.04
C LEU A 43 -12.97 -15.25 -5.21
N ARG A 44 -13.95 -15.09 -6.08
CA ARG A 44 -15.01 -16.07 -6.30
C ARG A 44 -15.26 -16.29 -7.79
N ARG A 45 -15.70 -17.50 -8.12
CA ARG A 45 -16.07 -17.90 -9.48
C ARG A 45 -17.52 -18.40 -9.58
N LEU A 46 -18.06 -18.96 -8.49
CA LEU A 46 -19.44 -19.41 -8.40
C LEU A 46 -20.25 -18.43 -7.56
N TYR A 47 -21.21 -17.76 -8.19
CA TYR A 47 -22.08 -16.77 -7.54
C TYR A 47 -23.48 -17.36 -7.40
N THR A 48 -24.06 -17.29 -6.21
CA THR A 48 -25.41 -17.78 -5.92
C THR A 48 -26.34 -16.60 -5.64
N HIS A 49 -27.54 -16.62 -6.21
CA HIS A 49 -28.56 -15.62 -5.97
C HIS A 49 -29.93 -16.30 -5.85
N SER A 50 -30.91 -15.60 -5.30
CA SER A 50 -32.29 -16.08 -5.19
C SER A 50 -32.86 -16.60 -6.52
N SER A 51 -32.40 -16.06 -7.65
CA SER A 51 -32.81 -16.43 -9.01
C SER A 51 -31.96 -17.55 -9.65
N GLY A 52 -30.97 -18.11 -8.94
CA GLY A 52 -30.10 -19.19 -9.43
C GLY A 52 -28.60 -18.93 -9.22
N ALA A 53 -27.77 -19.85 -9.73
CA ALA A 53 -26.32 -19.77 -9.61
C ALA A 53 -25.65 -19.51 -10.97
N THR A 54 -24.57 -18.74 -10.99
CA THR A 54 -23.76 -18.45 -12.19
C THR A 54 -22.30 -18.80 -11.93
N LEU A 55 -21.70 -19.61 -12.80
CA LEU A 55 -20.27 -19.91 -12.81
C LEU A 55 -19.58 -19.06 -13.88
N THR A 56 -18.64 -18.22 -13.48
CA THR A 56 -17.92 -17.31 -14.37
C THR A 56 -16.75 -18.03 -15.07
N ALA A 57 -16.17 -17.44 -16.11
CA ALA A 57 -15.03 -18.05 -16.81
C ALA A 57 -13.71 -17.96 -16.01
N SER A 58 -13.54 -16.90 -15.23
CA SER A 58 -12.36 -16.61 -14.39
C SER A 58 -12.77 -16.24 -12.97
N TYR A 59 -11.83 -16.27 -12.03
CA TYR A 59 -12.02 -15.67 -10.71
C TYR A 59 -12.22 -14.17 -10.85
N GLN A 60 -13.18 -13.64 -10.08
CA GLN A 60 -13.51 -12.23 -10.06
C GLN A 60 -13.54 -11.74 -8.61
N TRP A 61 -13.25 -10.46 -8.42
CA TRP A 61 -13.36 -9.79 -7.13
C TRP A 61 -14.83 -9.67 -6.74
N ASN A 62 -15.12 -9.96 -5.48
CA ASN A 62 -16.44 -9.85 -4.89
C ASN A 62 -16.34 -9.20 -3.50
N ASP A 63 -17.32 -8.38 -3.19
CA ASP A 63 -17.48 -7.76 -1.87
C ASP A 63 -18.03 -8.80 -0.88
N ARG A 64 -17.58 -8.75 0.37
CA ARG A 64 -17.92 -9.75 1.37
C ARG A 64 -17.91 -9.17 2.78
N ASP A 65 -18.89 -9.56 3.59
CA ASP A 65 -18.86 -9.33 5.05
C ASP A 65 -17.50 -9.75 5.66
N CYS A 66 -16.84 -8.79 6.29
CA CYS A 66 -15.52 -8.93 6.92
C CYS A 66 -15.50 -9.98 8.04
N ALA A 67 -16.64 -10.27 8.67
CA ALA A 67 -16.76 -11.28 9.70
C ALA A 67 -16.89 -12.70 9.13
N THR A 68 -17.08 -12.85 7.82
CA THR A 68 -17.19 -14.17 7.19
C THR A 68 -15.82 -14.88 7.20
N PRO A 69 -15.72 -16.10 7.76
CA PRO A 69 -14.51 -16.90 7.64
C PRO A 69 -14.23 -17.26 6.18
N ASN A 70 -13.05 -16.91 5.69
CA ASN A 70 -12.61 -17.18 4.32
C ASN A 70 -11.17 -17.69 4.29
N TYR A 71 -10.78 -18.32 3.20
CA TYR A 71 -9.39 -18.74 2.98
C TYR A 71 -8.53 -17.55 2.56
N TYR A 72 -7.24 -17.61 2.89
CA TYR A 72 -6.24 -16.60 2.53
C TYR A 72 -5.44 -17.03 1.31
N ILE A 73 -5.06 -16.05 0.49
CA ILE A 73 -4.07 -16.20 -0.58
C ILE A 73 -2.84 -15.42 -0.15
N CYS A 74 -1.69 -16.08 -0.12
CA CYS A 74 -0.42 -15.44 0.19
C CYS A 74 0.42 -15.31 -1.09
N GLU A 75 1.10 -14.18 -1.24
CA GLU A 75 2.17 -14.04 -2.22
C GLU A 75 3.48 -14.61 -1.66
N ALA A 76 4.26 -15.28 -2.52
CA ALA A 76 5.59 -15.78 -2.18
C ALA A 76 6.57 -15.50 -3.32
N LEU A 77 7.83 -15.28 -2.98
CA LEU A 77 8.88 -15.11 -3.98
C LEU A 77 9.13 -16.45 -4.70
N PRO A 78 9.36 -16.46 -6.04
CA PRO A 78 9.54 -17.68 -6.81
C PRO A 78 10.71 -18.56 -6.35
N ASN A 79 11.71 -17.96 -5.72
CA ASN A 79 12.91 -18.62 -5.21
C ASN A 79 12.75 -19.13 -3.76
N GLY A 80 11.57 -18.93 -3.14
CA GLY A 80 11.32 -19.34 -1.76
C GLY A 80 11.97 -18.44 -0.71
N ASP A 81 12.59 -17.33 -1.13
CA ASP A 81 13.07 -16.32 -0.20
C ASP A 81 11.89 -15.66 0.51
N LYS A 82 12.16 -15.15 1.72
CA LYS A 82 11.18 -14.34 2.44
C LYS A 82 10.99 -13.03 1.67
N MET A 83 9.74 -12.61 1.48
CA MET A 83 9.49 -11.22 1.08
C MET A 83 10.16 -10.31 2.12
N PRO A 84 10.85 -9.24 1.69
CA PRO A 84 11.36 -8.24 2.63
C PRO A 84 10.23 -7.83 3.56
N SER A 85 10.50 -7.74 4.86
CA SER A 85 9.49 -7.16 5.73
C SER A 85 9.28 -5.71 5.30
N GLU A 86 8.08 -5.16 5.53
CA GLU A 86 7.84 -3.75 5.25
C GLU A 86 8.89 -2.87 5.95
N LYS A 87 9.32 -3.29 7.16
CA LYS A 87 10.42 -2.68 7.92
C LYS A 87 11.77 -2.70 7.20
N ASP A 88 12.11 -3.79 6.53
CA ASP A 88 13.34 -3.87 5.74
C ASP A 88 13.28 -2.94 4.53
N MET A 89 12.08 -2.81 3.95
CA MET A 89 11.85 -1.91 2.84
C MET A 89 11.98 -0.44 3.26
N TRP A 90 11.30 0.00 4.33
CA TRP A 90 11.38 1.39 4.80
C TRP A 90 12.78 1.76 5.30
N ARG A 91 13.49 0.85 5.96
CA ARG A 91 14.90 1.05 6.32
C ARG A 91 15.77 1.26 5.10
N SER A 92 15.52 0.52 4.02
CA SER A 92 16.26 0.70 2.77
C SER A 92 15.88 2.00 2.05
N GLU A 93 14.68 2.51 2.27
CA GLU A 93 14.17 3.75 1.66
C GLU A 93 14.84 5.00 2.25
N CYS A 94 15.00 5.08 3.58
CA CYS A 94 15.50 6.29 4.23
C CYS A 94 17.00 6.28 4.58
N ASN A 95 17.64 5.11 4.70
CA ASN A 95 19.07 5.07 5.02
C ASN A 95 19.92 5.42 3.79
N ARG A 96 20.36 6.68 3.72
CA ARG A 96 21.09 7.18 2.55
C ARG A 96 22.15 8.22 2.90
N THR A 97 23.14 8.32 2.02
CA THR A 97 24.15 9.37 2.05
C THR A 97 23.91 10.32 0.88
N LEU A 98 23.69 11.59 1.19
CA LEU A 98 23.48 12.67 0.22
C LEU A 98 24.75 13.51 0.16
N THR A 99 25.31 13.68 -1.03
CA THR A 99 26.48 14.53 -1.27
C THR A 99 26.05 15.71 -2.11
N LEU A 100 26.05 16.89 -1.52
CA LEU A 100 25.78 18.14 -2.22
C LEU A 100 26.99 18.53 -3.05
N THR A 101 26.75 19.02 -4.26
CA THR A 101 27.79 19.51 -5.17
C THR A 101 27.50 20.96 -5.57
N MET A 102 28.38 21.57 -6.36
CA MET A 102 28.15 22.91 -6.89
C MET A 102 27.01 22.92 -7.91
N GLU A 103 26.86 21.81 -8.64
CA GLU A 103 25.81 21.59 -9.62
C GLU A 103 24.48 21.20 -8.96
N GLU A 104 24.52 20.49 -7.83
CA GLU A 104 23.37 20.05 -7.04
C GLU A 104 23.52 20.49 -5.56
N PRO A 105 23.36 21.80 -5.28
CA PRO A 105 23.63 22.36 -3.94
C PRO A 105 22.46 22.19 -2.96
N VAL A 106 21.30 21.73 -3.43
CA VAL A 106 20.06 21.60 -2.66
C VAL A 106 19.49 20.20 -2.84
N THR A 107 18.97 19.63 -1.75
CA THR A 107 18.26 18.34 -1.78
C THR A 107 17.10 18.38 -0.79
N VAL A 108 16.10 17.52 -1.02
CA VAL A 108 14.94 17.37 -0.13
C VAL A 108 15.04 16.04 0.60
N VAL A 109 14.81 16.10 1.91
CA VAL A 109 14.79 14.92 2.79
C VAL A 109 13.42 14.83 3.44
N THR A 110 12.76 13.69 3.24
CA THR A 110 11.46 13.37 3.84
C THR A 110 11.57 12.11 4.69
N SER A 111 10.58 11.88 5.56
CA SER A 111 10.38 10.58 6.19
C SER A 111 10.02 9.50 5.14
N PRO A 112 10.27 8.21 5.42
CA PRO A 112 9.71 7.14 4.61
C PRO A 112 8.18 7.27 4.54
N GLY A 113 7.62 7.08 3.36
CA GLY A 113 6.16 7.15 3.15
C GLY A 113 5.56 8.56 3.12
N PHE A 114 6.33 9.64 3.26
CA PHE A 114 5.80 11.01 3.13
C PHE A 114 5.04 11.19 1.80
N PRO A 115 3.84 11.81 1.78
CA PRO A 115 3.21 12.61 2.84
C PRO A 115 2.36 11.81 3.85
N ASP A 116 2.32 10.49 3.76
CA ASP A 116 1.63 9.65 4.74
C ASP A 116 2.43 9.54 6.06
N HIS A 117 1.83 8.90 7.06
CA HIS A 117 2.47 8.68 8.35
C HIS A 117 3.76 7.86 8.20
N TYR A 118 4.80 8.28 8.92
CA TYR A 118 6.03 7.51 9.02
C TYR A 118 5.76 6.17 9.72
N PRO A 119 6.48 5.10 9.35
CA PRO A 119 6.30 3.78 9.96
C PRO A 119 6.82 3.74 11.41
N ASP A 120 6.09 3.03 12.27
CA ASP A 120 6.49 2.77 13.66
C ASP A 120 7.83 2.00 13.75
N ASP A 121 8.53 2.12 14.88
CA ASP A 121 9.78 1.41 15.19
C ASP A 121 10.88 1.52 14.09
N THR A 122 10.89 2.62 13.34
CA THR A 122 11.81 2.84 12.22
C THR A 122 12.99 3.72 12.63
N ILE A 123 14.20 3.26 12.30
CA ILE A 123 15.44 4.02 12.51
C ILE A 123 15.96 4.42 11.14
N CYS A 124 15.95 5.73 10.88
CA CYS A 124 16.44 6.33 9.65
C CYS A 124 17.71 7.12 9.90
N LEU A 125 18.74 6.85 9.11
CA LEU A 125 20.02 7.56 9.12
C LEU A 125 20.25 8.21 7.76
N VAL A 126 20.14 9.54 7.70
CA VAL A 126 20.50 10.33 6.52
C VAL A 126 21.80 11.07 6.82
N THR A 127 22.85 10.75 6.07
CA THR A 127 24.14 11.46 6.16
C THR A 127 24.23 12.49 5.04
N ILE A 128 24.40 13.77 5.37
CA ILE A 128 24.52 14.85 4.38
C ILE A 128 25.95 15.37 4.40
N SER A 129 26.59 15.43 3.23
CA SER A 129 27.92 16.01 3.05
C SER A 129 27.89 17.13 2.02
N ALA A 130 28.76 18.13 2.21
CA ALA A 130 28.98 19.23 1.28
C ALA A 130 30.49 19.44 1.10
N PRO A 131 30.95 20.14 0.03
CA PRO A 131 32.37 20.42 -0.15
C PRO A 131 32.92 21.27 1.01
N SER A 132 34.20 21.14 1.33
CA SER A 132 34.82 21.71 2.54
C SER A 132 34.73 23.24 2.70
N ALA A 133 34.46 23.96 1.61
CA ALA A 133 34.26 25.40 1.61
C ALA A 133 32.80 25.84 1.88
N PHE A 134 31.88 24.88 2.07
CA PHE A 134 30.44 25.11 2.20
C PHE A 134 29.92 24.62 3.55
N THR A 135 28.77 25.16 3.96
CA THR A 135 28.05 24.76 5.17
C THR A 135 26.68 24.22 4.77
N VAL A 136 26.24 23.13 5.42
CA VAL A 136 24.91 22.58 5.22
C VAL A 136 23.91 23.40 6.05
N LEU A 137 22.90 23.96 5.38
CA LEU A 137 21.74 24.61 6.02
C LEU A 137 20.56 23.64 5.97
N VAL A 138 19.88 23.44 7.10
CA VAL A 138 18.68 22.59 7.18
C VAL A 138 17.48 23.47 7.49
N GLU A 139 16.48 23.42 6.63
CA GLU A 139 15.20 24.12 6.78
C GLU A 139 14.07 23.09 6.82
N PHE A 140 13.18 23.22 7.79
CA PHE A 140 12.01 22.35 7.92
C PHE A 140 10.79 23.05 7.33
N GLU A 141 10.26 22.51 6.24
CA GLU A 141 8.97 22.94 5.69
C GLU A 141 7.81 22.41 6.54
N GLU A 142 7.91 21.15 6.98
CA GLU A 142 6.95 20.47 7.84
C GLU A 142 7.67 19.60 8.87
N LEU A 143 7.20 19.62 10.12
CA LEU A 143 7.69 18.76 11.19
C LEU A 143 6.53 18.39 12.12
N VAL A 144 5.95 17.21 11.90
CA VAL A 144 4.88 16.65 12.72
C VAL A 144 5.37 15.31 13.27
N LEU A 145 5.53 15.24 14.59
CA LEU A 145 6.01 14.05 15.31
C LEU A 145 5.01 13.65 16.39
N GLU A 146 5.11 12.40 16.83
CA GLU A 146 4.33 11.90 17.97
C GLU A 146 4.61 12.69 19.26
N LYS A 147 3.62 12.70 20.17
CA LYS A 147 3.75 13.37 21.46
C LYS A 147 4.40 12.42 22.46
N GLU A 148 5.55 12.80 22.99
CA GLU A 148 6.14 12.12 24.16
C GLU A 148 5.16 12.13 25.35
N PRO A 149 4.87 10.97 25.97
CA PRO A 149 4.07 10.91 27.19
C PRO A 149 4.82 11.57 28.35
N THR A 150 4.18 12.55 29.00
CA THR A 150 4.68 13.18 30.24
C THR A 150 4.31 12.39 31.48
#